data_AF-A0AAJ1RCA2-F1
#
_entry.id   AF-A0AAJ1RCA2-F1
#
_cell.length_a   1.000
_cell.length_b   1.000
_cell.length_c   1.000
_cell.angle_alpha   90.00
_cell.angle_beta   90.00
_cell.angle_gamma   90.00
#
_symmetry.space_group_name_H-M   'P 1'
#
loop_
_entity.id
_entity.type
_entity.pdbx_description
1 polymer ?
#
loop_
_entity_poly.entity_id
_entity_poly.type
_entity_poly.pdbx_seq_one_letter_code
_entity_poly.pdbx_strand_id
1 'polypeptide(L)'
;MFIKAVGPGSFAGVLALSVHSVGMLGKLNGEAIENLDRGPNEAIIAAGGTQLDTLVYATLPNAMPNFLSNTLYRFEISVRSASILGMVGAGGIGQDLILSTQVRDWPRAGIILIGVVIMVTLIDFISGQLRKRII
;
A
#
# COMPACT_ATOMS: atom_id res chain seq x y z
N MET A 1 -19.30 6.52 -0.67
CA MET A 1 -19.47 7.32 0.57
C MET A 1 -18.61 8.58 0.54
N PHE A 2 -17.29 8.51 0.31
CA PHE A 2 -16.41 9.68 0.32
C PHE A 2 -16.75 10.79 -0.69
N ILE A 3 -17.22 10.45 -1.90
CA ILE A 3 -17.67 11.46 -2.89
C ILE A 3 -18.78 12.35 -2.33
N LYS A 4 -19.69 11.80 -1.51
CA LYS A 4 -20.76 12.58 -0.86
C LYS A 4 -20.24 13.42 0.31
N ALA A 5 -19.13 13.01 0.94
CA ALA A 5 -18.58 13.66 2.13
C ALA A 5 -17.62 14.81 1.80
N VAL A 6 -16.80 14.66 0.76
CA VAL A 6 -15.75 15.64 0.40
C VAL A 6 -15.88 16.20 -1.02
N GLY A 7 -16.95 15.84 -1.73
CA GLY A 7 -17.14 16.17 -3.14
C GLY A 7 -16.39 15.23 -4.09
N PRO A 8 -16.72 15.27 -5.40
CA PRO A 8 -16.00 14.52 -6.43
C PRO A 8 -14.59 15.11 -6.65
N GLY A 9 -13.59 14.24 -6.83
CA GLY A 9 -12.21 14.64 -7.13
C GLY A 9 -11.15 13.72 -6.52
N SER A 10 -9.88 14.12 -6.66
CA SER A 10 -8.70 13.35 -6.23
C SER A 10 -8.64 13.13 -4.74
N PHE A 11 -9.11 14.09 -3.98
CA PHE A 11 -9.19 13.97 -2.53
C PHE A 11 -10.12 12.84 -2.08
N ALA A 12 -11.28 12.67 -2.74
CA ALA A 12 -12.19 11.56 -2.45
C ALA A 12 -11.59 10.20 -2.80
N GLY A 13 -10.84 10.12 -3.91
CA GLY A 13 -10.12 8.92 -4.32
C GLY A 13 -9.01 8.53 -3.34
N VAL A 14 -8.20 9.49 -2.92
CA VAL A 14 -7.12 9.29 -1.94
C VAL A 14 -7.69 8.84 -0.60
N LEU A 15 -8.79 9.44 -0.12
CA LEU A 15 -9.43 9.04 1.13
C LEU A 15 -10.00 7.62 1.05
N ALA A 16 -10.66 7.28 -0.06
CA ALA A 16 -11.19 5.93 -0.27
C ALA A 16 -10.08 4.88 -0.25
N LEU A 17 -8.99 5.12 -0.97
CA LEU A 17 -7.83 4.22 -1.02
C LEU A 17 -7.10 4.13 0.33
N SER A 18 -6.94 5.24 1.02
CA SER A 18 -6.27 5.29 2.33
C SER A 18 -7.03 4.49 3.37
N VAL A 19 -8.34 4.74 3.53
CA VAL A 19 -9.15 4.05 4.54
C VAL A 19 -9.21 2.55 4.24
N HIS A 20 -9.37 2.16 2.97
CA HIS A 20 -9.35 0.76 2.58
C HIS A 20 -7.99 0.09 2.88
N SER A 21 -6.89 0.77 2.55
CA SER A 21 -5.53 0.27 2.77
C SER A 21 -5.22 0.08 4.25
N VAL A 22 -5.59 1.04 5.10
CA VAL A 22 -5.40 0.97 6.55
C VAL A 22 -6.19 -0.18 7.15
N GLY A 23 -7.46 -0.34 6.79
CA GLY A 23 -8.28 -1.45 7.27
C GLY A 23 -7.69 -2.82 6.89
N MET A 24 -7.23 -2.97 5.65
CA MET A 24 -6.61 -4.21 5.18
C MET A 24 -5.25 -4.48 5.85
N LEU A 25 -4.41 -3.45 6.04
CA LEU A 25 -3.14 -3.54 6.78
C LEU A 25 -3.39 -3.98 8.22
N GLY A 26 -4.37 -3.38 8.91
CA GLY A 26 -4.73 -3.77 10.27
C GLY A 26 -5.08 -5.26 10.37
N LYS A 27 -5.91 -5.77 9.46
CA LYS A 27 -6.27 -7.20 9.40
C LYS A 27 -5.05 -8.09 9.15
N LEU A 28 -4.32 -7.84 8.07
CA LEU A 28 -3.20 -8.71 7.65
C LEU A 28 -2.06 -8.71 8.68
N ASN A 29 -1.81 -7.57 9.31
CA ASN A 29 -0.82 -7.49 10.38
C ASN A 29 -1.31 -8.16 11.67
N GLY A 30 -2.61 -8.08 11.97
CA GLY A 30 -3.22 -8.83 13.08
C GLY A 30 -3.11 -10.34 12.88
N GLU A 31 -3.43 -10.84 11.68
CA GLU A 31 -3.24 -12.25 11.30
C GLU A 31 -1.76 -12.66 11.39
N ALA A 32 -0.83 -11.81 10.93
CA ALA A 32 0.60 -12.08 11.02
C ALA A 32 1.09 -12.19 12.48
N ILE A 33 0.55 -11.37 13.39
CA ILE A 33 0.87 -11.44 14.82
C ILE A 33 0.27 -12.69 15.47
N GLU A 34 -0.97 -13.05 15.11
CA GLU A 34 -1.65 -14.23 15.66
C GLU A 34 -0.97 -15.55 15.25
N ASN A 35 -0.38 -15.58 14.05
CA ASN A 35 0.35 -16.74 13.53
C ASN A 35 1.80 -16.85 14.04
N LEU A 36 2.30 -15.91 14.86
CA LEU A 36 3.63 -16.03 15.45
C LEU A 36 3.66 -17.15 16.49
N ASP A 37 4.68 -17.99 16.41
CA ASP A 37 4.93 -19.02 17.42
C ASP A 37 5.10 -18.37 18.81
N ARG A 38 4.46 -18.95 19.82
CA ARG A 38 4.48 -18.44 21.20
C ARG A 38 5.76 -18.83 21.93
N GLY A 39 6.55 -19.77 21.41
CA GLY A 39 7.81 -20.22 22.03
C GLY A 39 8.78 -19.09 22.43
N PRO A 40 9.10 -18.12 21.54
CA PRO A 40 9.94 -16.97 21.89
C PRO A 40 9.34 -16.07 22.98
N ASN A 41 8.00 -15.94 23.00
CA ASN A 41 7.31 -15.15 24.02
C ASN A 41 7.36 -15.84 25.40
N GLU A 42 7.14 -17.15 25.43
CA GLU A 42 7.21 -17.95 26.66
C GLU A 42 8.63 -18.02 27.22
N ALA A 43 9.65 -18.07 26.36
CA ALA A 43 11.06 -18.06 26.77
C ALA A 43 11.46 -16.76 27.48
N ILE A 44 11.00 -15.60 27.00
CA ILE A 44 11.28 -14.30 27.64
C ILE A 44 10.58 -14.19 28.99
N ILE A 45 9.33 -14.66 29.10
CA ILE A 45 8.60 -14.68 30.37
C ILE A 45 9.28 -15.63 31.37
N ALA A 46 9.71 -16.82 30.91
CA ALA A 46 10.43 -17.79 31.74
C ALA A 46 11.80 -17.27 32.21
N ALA A 47 12.44 -16.38 31.44
CA ALA A 47 13.66 -15.67 31.82
C ALA A 47 13.43 -14.50 32.81
N GLY A 48 12.18 -14.26 33.24
CA GLY A 48 11.80 -13.17 34.15
C GLY A 48 11.43 -11.85 33.48
N GLY A 49 11.26 -11.85 32.15
CA GLY A 49 10.86 -10.67 31.38
C GLY A 49 9.38 -10.31 31.52
N THR A 50 9.06 -9.04 31.28
CA THR A 50 7.69 -8.52 31.34
C THR A 50 6.95 -8.68 30.01
N GLN A 51 5.62 -8.48 29.99
CA GLN A 51 4.84 -8.51 28.73
C GLN A 51 5.25 -7.42 27.72
N LEU A 52 5.89 -6.34 28.18
CA LEU A 52 6.45 -5.33 27.28
C LEU A 52 7.73 -5.83 26.62
N ASP A 53 8.53 -6.63 27.32
CA ASP A 53 9.76 -7.21 26.78
C ASP A 53 9.46 -8.24 25.70
N THR A 54 8.42 -9.07 25.87
CA THR A 54 7.96 -9.99 24.80
C THR A 54 7.44 -9.25 23.58
N LEU A 55 6.68 -8.17 23.78
CA LEU A 55 6.19 -7.36 22.68
C LEU A 55 7.34 -6.75 21.88
N VAL A 56 8.32 -6.14 22.55
CA VAL A 56 9.42 -5.41 21.92
C VAL A 56 10.50 -6.32 21.34
N TYR A 57 10.84 -7.43 22.01
CA TYR A 57 11.99 -8.27 21.63
C TYR A 57 11.63 -9.56 20.89
N ALA A 58 10.40 -10.06 21.02
CA ALA A 58 9.97 -11.26 20.29
C ALA A 58 8.94 -10.93 19.19
N THR A 59 7.93 -10.12 19.49
CA THR A 59 6.82 -9.92 18.55
C THR A 59 7.13 -8.85 17.49
N LEU A 60 7.60 -7.68 17.91
CA LEU A 60 7.92 -6.56 17.00
C LEU A 60 8.99 -6.91 15.95
N PRO A 61 10.18 -7.41 16.30
CA PRO A 61 11.23 -7.68 15.32
C PRO A 61 10.87 -8.81 14.35
N ASN A 62 10.09 -9.81 14.80
CA ASN A 62 9.62 -10.88 13.91
C ASN A 62 8.47 -10.41 12.99
N ALA A 63 7.61 -9.50 13.45
CA ALA A 63 6.52 -8.97 12.64
C ALA A 63 6.97 -7.85 11.68
N MET A 64 7.98 -7.04 12.04
CA MET A 64 8.42 -5.86 11.30
C MET A 64 8.74 -6.14 9.80
N PRO A 65 9.44 -7.23 9.43
CA PRO A 65 9.65 -7.62 8.04
C PRO A 65 8.35 -7.78 7.23
N ASN A 66 7.35 -8.44 7.83
CA ASN A 66 6.05 -8.65 7.21
C ASN A 66 5.25 -7.35 7.12
N PHE A 67 5.25 -6.54 8.19
CA PHE A 67 4.61 -5.21 8.19
C PHE A 67 5.13 -4.32 7.07
N LEU A 68 6.46 -4.24 6.92
CA LEU A 68 7.10 -3.40 5.90
C LEU A 68 6.80 -3.93 4.49
N SER A 69 6.93 -5.23 4.28
CA SER A 69 6.61 -5.89 3.01
C SER A 69 5.15 -5.69 2.60
N ASN A 70 4.21 -5.83 3.53
CA ASN A 70 2.80 -5.69 3.28
C ASN A 70 2.41 -4.23 3.00
N THR A 71 3.05 -3.27 3.67
CA THR A 71 2.86 -1.84 3.45
C THR A 71 3.36 -1.41 2.08
N LEU A 72 4.55 -1.86 1.68
CA LEU A 72 5.12 -1.57 0.35
C LEU A 72 4.27 -2.16 -0.78
N TYR A 73 3.85 -3.42 -0.63
CA TYR A 73 2.96 -4.06 -1.59
C TYR A 73 1.62 -3.33 -1.71
N ARG A 74 1.06 -2.86 -0.58
CA ARG A 74 -0.17 -2.07 -0.59
C ARG A 74 0.03 -0.71 -1.25
N PHE A 75 1.17 -0.08 -1.03
CA PHE A 75 1.52 1.20 -1.64
C PHE A 75 1.58 1.09 -3.17
N GLU A 76 2.25 0.05 -3.68
CA GLU A 76 2.30 -0.25 -5.12
C GLU A 76 0.89 -0.41 -5.72
N ILE A 77 0.05 -1.25 -5.11
CA ILE A 77 -1.34 -1.46 -5.55
C ILE A 77 -2.13 -0.15 -5.49
N SER A 78 -1.91 0.67 -4.46
CA SER A 78 -2.60 1.95 -4.29
C SER A 78 -2.22 2.94 -5.39
N VAL A 79 -0.96 3.01 -5.80
CA VAL A 79 -0.51 3.87 -6.91
C VAL A 79 -1.14 3.41 -8.24
N ARG A 80 -1.16 2.10 -8.49
CA ARG A 80 -1.81 1.53 -9.68
C ARG A 80 -3.31 1.82 -9.69
N SER A 81 -3.97 1.60 -8.56
CA SER A 81 -5.41 1.82 -8.39
C SER A 81 -5.76 3.30 -8.53
N ALA A 82 -4.94 4.23 -8.03
CA ALA A 82 -5.14 5.67 -8.18
C ALA A 82 -5.12 6.11 -9.65
N SER A 83 -4.24 5.53 -10.47
CA SER A 83 -4.18 5.80 -11.91
C SER A 83 -5.45 5.35 -12.63
N ILE A 84 -5.99 4.18 -12.27
CA ILE A 84 -7.27 3.67 -12.80
C ILE A 84 -8.44 4.53 -12.32
N LEU A 85 -8.47 4.88 -11.04
CA LEU A 85 -9.53 5.69 -10.45
C LEU A 85 -9.55 7.12 -11.04
N GLY A 86 -8.39 7.65 -11.43
CA GLY A 86 -8.30 8.94 -12.12
C GLY A 86 -9.06 8.96 -13.44
N MET A 87 -9.11 7.83 -14.18
CA MET A 87 -9.87 7.73 -15.44
C MET A 87 -11.38 7.85 -15.24
N VAL A 88 -11.92 7.46 -14.08
CA VAL A 88 -13.36 7.52 -13.77
C VAL A 88 -13.79 8.83 -13.11
N GLY A 89 -12.93 9.86 -13.13
CA GLY A 89 -13.26 11.20 -12.61
C GLY A 89 -12.79 11.45 -11.18
N ALA A 90 -11.90 10.61 -10.64
CA ALA A 90 -11.19 10.94 -9.40
C ALA A 90 -10.01 11.89 -9.62
N GLY A 91 -9.78 12.48 -10.81
CA GLY A 91 -8.67 13.42 -11.00
C GLY A 91 -7.28 12.80 -11.13
N GLY A 92 -6.29 13.66 -11.40
CA GLY A 92 -4.89 13.27 -11.58
C GLY A 92 -4.57 12.71 -12.97
N ILE A 93 -3.48 11.94 -13.06
CA ILE A 93 -2.90 11.47 -14.34
C ILE A 93 -3.91 10.64 -15.16
N GLY A 94 -4.76 9.85 -14.51
CA GLY A 94 -5.80 9.08 -15.19
C GLY A 94 -6.88 9.96 -15.84
N GLN A 95 -7.18 11.13 -15.26
CA GLN A 95 -8.12 12.09 -15.86
C GLN A 95 -7.49 12.74 -17.10
N ASP A 96 -6.21 13.08 -17.07
CA ASP A 96 -5.53 13.63 -18.24
C ASP A 96 -5.45 12.60 -19.39
N LEU A 97 -5.31 11.31 -19.06
CA LEU A 97 -5.32 10.22 -20.04
C LEU A 97 -6.69 10.08 -20.72
N ILE A 98 -7.80 10.07 -19.96
CA ILE A 98 -9.15 9.95 -20.52
C ILE A 98 -9.49 11.19 -21.37
N LEU A 99 -9.13 12.40 -20.90
CA LEU A 99 -9.37 13.64 -21.61
C LEU A 99 -8.61 13.69 -22.94
N SER A 100 -7.31 13.33 -22.93
CA SER A 100 -6.48 13.28 -24.14
C SER A 100 -7.03 12.27 -25.17
N THR A 101 -7.57 11.15 -24.69
CA THR A 101 -8.21 10.13 -25.54
C THR A 101 -9.53 10.65 -26.12
N GLN A 102 -10.34 11.36 -25.32
CA GLN A 102 -11.62 11.94 -25.76
C GLN A 102 -11.43 13.00 -26.84
N VAL A 103 -10.41 13.86 -26.71
CA VAL A 103 -10.08 14.86 -27.73
C VAL A 103 -9.27 14.30 -28.91
N ARG A 104 -9.04 12.98 -28.95
CA ARG A 104 -8.26 12.25 -29.97
C ARG A 104 -6.82 12.77 -30.12
N ASP A 105 -6.24 13.29 -29.05
CA ASP A 105 -4.83 13.69 -28.96
C ASP A 105 -3.97 12.47 -28.60
N TRP A 106 -3.72 11.63 -29.60
CA TRP A 106 -2.94 10.41 -29.47
C TRP A 106 -1.49 10.63 -29.03
N PRO A 107 -0.76 11.67 -29.49
CA PRO A 107 0.58 11.98 -28.99
C PRO A 107 0.60 12.21 -27.47
N ARG A 108 -0.33 13.02 -26.95
CA ARG A 108 -0.42 13.30 -25.51
C ARG A 108 -0.82 12.07 -24.71
N ALA A 109 -1.82 11.31 -25.19
CA ALA A 109 -2.23 10.06 -24.56
C ALA A 109 -1.08 9.04 -24.49
N GLY A 110 -0.26 8.93 -25.54
CA GLY A 110 0.90 8.05 -25.59
C GLY A 110 1.97 8.40 -24.55
N ILE A 111 2.29 9.69 -24.39
CA ILE A 111 3.27 10.15 -23.38
C ILE A 111 2.78 9.85 -21.97
N ILE A 112 1.50 10.12 -21.68
CA ILE A 112 0.91 9.83 -20.38
C ILE A 112 0.97 8.33 -20.08
N LEU A 113 0.60 7.49 -21.05
CA LEU A 113 0.64 6.03 -20.88
C LEU A 113 2.05 5.52 -20.60
N ILE A 114 3.04 5.97 -21.37
CA ILE A 114 4.45 5.60 -21.17
C ILE A 114 4.93 6.06 -19.78
N GLY A 115 4.58 7.28 -19.36
CA GLY A 115 4.93 7.80 -18.04
C GLY A 115 4.38 6.94 -16.90
N VAL A 116 3.11 6.51 -17.00
CA VAL A 116 2.49 5.61 -16.02
C VAL A 116 3.20 4.25 -16.02
N VAL A 117 3.50 3.66 -17.18
CA VAL A 117 4.21 2.37 -17.27
C VAL A 117 5.59 2.45 -16.62
N ILE A 118 6.36 3.51 -16.91
CA ILE A 118 7.68 3.73 -16.31
C ILE A 118 7.56 3.86 -14.79
N MET A 119 6.61 4.66 -14.31
CA MET A 119 6.41 4.88 -12.88
C MET A 119 6.02 3.59 -12.16
N VAL A 120 5.09 2.82 -12.71
CA VAL A 120 4.69 1.52 -12.14
C VAL A 120 5.88 0.56 -12.14
N THR A 121 6.63 0.47 -13.24
CA THR A 121 7.81 -0.41 -13.33
C THR A 121 8.88 -0.04 -12.31
N LEU A 122 9.16 1.26 -12.10
CA LEU A 122 10.11 1.72 -11.10
C LEU A 122 9.64 1.38 -9.67
N ILE A 123 8.35 1.54 -9.38
CA ILE A 123 7.78 1.19 -8.08
C ILE A 123 7.87 -0.33 -7.87
N ASP A 124 7.44 -1.14 -8.83
CA ASP A 124 7.51 -2.61 -8.77
C ASP A 124 8.98 -3.07 -8.57
N PHE A 125 9.95 -2.41 -9.24
CA PHE A 125 11.37 -2.70 -9.07
C PHE A 125 11.87 -2.36 -7.66
N ILE A 126 11.58 -1.17 -7.15
CA ILE A 126 11.98 -0.73 -5.80
C ILE A 126 11.33 -1.62 -4.73
N SER A 127 10.02 -1.89 -4.86
CA SER A 127 9.27 -2.80 -4.00
C SER A 127 9.88 -4.20 -4.00
N GLY A 128 10.23 -4.73 -5.18
CA GLY A 128 10.88 -6.03 -5.33
C GLY A 128 12.27 -6.10 -4.70
N GLN A 129 13.08 -5.04 -4.82
CA GLN A 129 14.40 -4.95 -4.19
C GLN A 129 14.29 -4.86 -2.66
N LEU A 130 13.35 -4.09 -2.12
CA LEU A 130 13.11 -4.04 -0.68
C LEU A 130 12.64 -5.40 -0.15
N ARG A 131 11.74 -6.09 -0.86
CA ARG A 131 11.25 -7.40 -0.46
C ARG A 131 12.38 -8.44 -0.37
N LYS A 132 13.34 -8.40 -1.29
CA LYS A 132 14.54 -9.27 -1.29
C LYS A 132 15.55 -8.97 -0.18
N ARG A 133 15.49 -7.79 0.45
CA ARG A 133 16.34 -7.44 1.60
C ARG A 133 15.70 -7.80 2.94
N ILE A 134 14.39 -8.00 2.95
CA ILE A 134 13.58 -8.20 4.15
C ILE A 134 13.29 -9.69 4.39
N ILE A 135 13.18 -10.47 3.31
CA ILE A 135 13.12 -11.95 3.31
C ILE A 135 14.54 -12.48 3.17
#